data_AF-A0A4Q2D331-F1
#
_entry.id   AF-A0A4Q2D331-F1
#
_cell.length_a   1.000
_cell.length_b   1.000
_cell.length_c   1.000
_cell.angle_alpha   90.00
_cell.angle_beta   90.00
_cell.angle_gamma   90.00
#
_symmetry.space_group_name_H-M   'P 1'
#
loop_
_entity.id
_entity.type
_entity.pdbx_description
1 polymer ?
#
loop_
_entity_poly.entity_id
_entity_poly.type
_entity_poly.pdbx_seq_one_letter_code
_entity_poly.pdbx_strand_id
1 'polypeptide(L)'
;MPYYPAELDSDDEGSIEYDWDNDSQPDLDDDYMARTMGHLRLGGSTSGVPGTPPPRYSSVPTPPPGYAAGSLDFVTCGLTCNEKLCKDGPSDTTMCTYCHRRPKVQGKDQCGQTCADKAKISCLLCKVRPKNGSYHFCGKTCKGIATKSTPLILEIAKGHTSYDMVENKFKSGWKGSSTQPTIAKIFKIIESEEFLKPYDAYRKRVGPKENYLYHGTKRQCQLGVSTTNLCTSPSCAICNILKTSFKVEIANPWGCFGQGIYTSSASNK
;
A
#
# COMPACT_ATOMS: atom_id res chain seq x y z
N MET A 1 37.47 23.57 0.91
CA MET A 1 36.05 23.18 0.81
C MET A 1 36.00 21.83 0.13
N PRO A 2 35.59 20.74 0.80
CA PRO A 2 35.53 19.45 0.14
C PRO A 2 34.29 19.41 -0.75
N TYR A 3 34.58 19.17 -2.02
CA TYR A 3 33.66 18.92 -3.12
C TYR A 3 32.89 17.61 -2.81
N TYR A 4 31.58 17.69 -2.58
CA TYR A 4 30.74 16.51 -2.49
C TYR A 4 30.37 16.08 -3.92
N PRO A 5 30.73 14.86 -4.36
CA PRO A 5 30.28 14.34 -5.64
C PRO A 5 28.77 14.15 -5.59
N ALA A 6 28.07 14.83 -6.50
CA ALA A 6 26.70 14.51 -6.87
C ALA A 6 26.74 13.22 -7.70
N GLU A 7 26.89 12.08 -7.04
CA GLU A 7 26.59 10.81 -7.69
C GLU A 7 25.08 10.61 -7.64
N LEU A 8 24.57 10.39 -8.85
CA LEU A 8 23.18 10.19 -9.19
C LEU A 8 22.67 8.90 -8.55
N ASP A 9 21.94 9.04 -7.43
CA ASP A 9 20.90 8.06 -7.08
C ASP A 9 19.80 8.19 -8.13
N SER A 10 19.97 7.47 -9.25
CA SER A 10 18.90 7.19 -10.20
C SER A 10 17.92 6.19 -9.56
N ASP A 11 17.27 6.62 -8.49
CA ASP A 11 16.11 5.95 -7.94
C ASP A 11 14.91 6.38 -8.80
N ASP A 12 14.77 5.74 -9.95
CA ASP A 12 13.59 5.78 -10.83
C ASP A 12 12.40 5.08 -10.13
N GLU A 13 12.07 5.53 -8.93
CA GLU A 13 10.81 5.24 -8.26
C GLU A 13 9.82 6.26 -8.80
N GLY A 14 9.31 5.94 -10.00
CA GLY A 14 8.37 6.74 -10.77
C GLY A 14 7.37 7.48 -9.88
N SER A 15 7.23 8.77 -10.14
CA SER A 15 6.01 9.56 -9.94
C SER A 15 5.09 9.19 -8.77
N ILE A 16 4.99 10.10 -7.79
CA ILE A 16 4.01 10.08 -6.69
C ILE A 16 2.54 9.85 -7.14
N GLU A 17 2.24 10.13 -8.41
CA GLU A 17 1.07 9.63 -9.12
C GLU A 17 1.48 8.85 -10.38
N TYR A 18 1.22 7.55 -10.35
CA TYR A 18 1.31 6.72 -11.55
C TYR A 18 0.05 6.93 -12.38
N ASP A 19 0.24 7.34 -13.63
CA ASP A 19 -0.84 7.45 -14.60
C ASP A 19 -1.21 6.05 -15.11
N TRP A 20 -2.16 5.41 -14.43
CA TRP A 20 -2.69 4.09 -14.81
C TRP A 20 -3.32 4.08 -16.22
N ASP A 21 -3.59 5.24 -16.80
CA ASP A 21 -4.25 5.40 -18.10
C ASP A 21 -3.25 5.72 -19.23
N ASN A 22 -2.03 6.19 -18.90
CA ASN A 22 -0.97 6.53 -19.87
C ASN A 22 0.22 5.56 -19.87
N ASP A 23 0.34 4.69 -18.86
CA ASP A 23 1.24 3.56 -18.92
C ASP A 23 0.71 2.57 -19.97
N SER A 24 1.28 2.65 -21.18
CA SER A 24 1.18 1.64 -22.23
C SER A 24 1.90 0.34 -21.81
N GLN A 25 1.74 -0.11 -20.56
CA GLN A 25 1.88 -1.52 -20.29
C GLN A 25 0.69 -2.19 -20.97
N PRO A 26 0.91 -3.24 -21.79
CA PRO A 26 -0.21 -4.04 -22.28
C PRO A 26 -1.03 -4.38 -21.06
N ASP A 27 -2.34 -4.09 -21.09
CA ASP A 27 -3.27 -4.53 -20.05
C ASP A 27 -2.88 -5.97 -19.76
N LEU A 28 -2.19 -6.22 -18.64
CA LEU A 28 -1.78 -7.55 -18.26
C LEU A 28 -3.07 -8.19 -17.78
N ASP A 29 -3.83 -8.62 -18.78
CA ASP A 29 -4.96 -9.50 -18.71
C ASP A 29 -4.63 -10.55 -17.66
N ASP A 30 -5.61 -10.84 -16.79
CA ASP A 30 -5.44 -11.70 -15.62
C ASP A 30 -4.76 -13.06 -15.96
N ASP A 31 -4.78 -13.45 -17.24
CA ASP A 31 -4.07 -14.58 -17.85
C ASP A 31 -2.52 -14.49 -17.83
N TYR A 32 -1.90 -13.31 -17.93
CA TYR A 32 -0.42 -13.17 -17.89
C TYR A 32 0.14 -13.47 -16.49
N MET A 33 -0.55 -13.02 -15.43
CA MET A 33 -0.17 -13.32 -14.04
C MET A 33 -0.29 -14.81 -13.72
N ALA A 34 -1.24 -15.52 -14.34
CA ALA A 34 -1.38 -16.97 -14.23
C ALA A 34 -0.19 -17.73 -14.84
N ARG A 35 0.42 -17.21 -15.91
CA ARG A 35 1.57 -17.82 -16.59
C ARG A 35 2.89 -17.61 -15.84
N THR A 36 3.11 -16.43 -15.27
CA THR A 36 4.38 -16.08 -14.59
C THR A 36 4.54 -16.80 -13.24
N MET A 37 3.43 -17.11 -12.56
CA MET A 37 3.42 -17.93 -11.33
C MET A 37 3.66 -19.43 -11.58
N GLY A 38 3.57 -19.90 -12.83
CA GLY A 38 3.82 -21.29 -13.22
C GLY A 38 5.29 -21.70 -13.25
N HIS A 39 6.22 -20.73 -13.20
CA HIS A 39 7.67 -20.97 -13.38
C HIS A 39 8.50 -21.01 -12.09
N LEU A 40 7.92 -20.76 -10.91
CA LEU A 40 8.58 -21.02 -9.63
C LEU A 40 8.35 -22.46 -9.17
N ARG A 41 8.85 -23.42 -9.96
CA ARG A 41 9.02 -24.81 -9.51
C ARG A 41 10.34 -24.93 -8.75
N LEU A 42 10.29 -24.78 -7.42
CA LEU A 42 11.33 -25.32 -6.56
C LEU A 42 11.23 -26.84 -6.60
N GLY A 43 12.27 -27.48 -7.14
CA GLY A 43 12.39 -28.93 -7.21
C GLY A 43 12.43 -29.55 -5.82
N GLY A 44 11.59 -30.55 -5.60
CA GLY A 44 11.54 -31.34 -4.38
C GLY A 44 10.88 -32.68 -4.67
N SER A 45 11.65 -33.61 -5.24
CA SER A 45 11.26 -35.00 -5.43
C SER A 45 11.29 -35.72 -4.08
N THR A 46 10.14 -36.15 -3.56
CA THR A 46 10.08 -37.33 -2.67
C THR A 46 8.81 -38.14 -2.98
N SER A 47 9.02 -39.43 -3.09
CA SER A 47 8.08 -40.52 -3.38
C SER A 47 7.31 -40.93 -2.11
N GLY A 48 6.03 -41.32 -2.25
CA GLY A 48 5.35 -42.05 -1.16
C GLY A 48 3.81 -42.13 -1.21
N VAL A 49 3.32 -43.30 -1.67
CA VAL A 49 2.15 -44.11 -1.23
C VAL A 49 0.69 -43.58 -1.45
N PRO A 50 -0.24 -44.41 -2.00
CA PRO A 50 -1.66 -44.04 -2.17
C PRO A 50 -2.50 -44.31 -0.91
N GLY A 51 -3.17 -43.28 -0.39
CA GLY A 51 -4.20 -43.37 0.64
C GLY A 51 -5.57 -42.92 0.13
N THR A 52 -6.62 -43.58 0.60
CA THR A 52 -8.04 -43.49 0.24
C THR A 52 -8.67 -42.08 0.36
N PRO A 53 -9.69 -41.74 -0.47
CA PRO A 53 -10.30 -40.41 -0.45
C PRO A 53 -11.32 -40.24 0.69
N PRO A 54 -11.35 -39.08 1.38
CA PRO A 54 -12.39 -38.74 2.35
C PRO A 54 -13.70 -38.29 1.67
N PRO A 55 -14.84 -38.26 2.39
CA PRO A 55 -16.17 -38.15 1.79
C PRO A 55 -16.45 -36.73 1.27
N ARG A 56 -17.12 -36.67 0.11
CA ARG A 56 -17.65 -35.44 -0.49
C ARG A 56 -18.83 -34.93 0.34
N TYR A 57 -18.69 -33.72 0.88
CA TYR A 57 -19.85 -32.93 1.31
C TYR A 57 -19.98 -31.68 0.41
N SER A 58 -21.16 -31.62 -0.21
CA SER A 58 -21.93 -30.46 -0.66
C SER A 58 -21.40 -29.56 -1.78
N SER A 59 -22.28 -29.41 -2.78
CA SER A 59 -22.21 -28.74 -4.06
C SER A 59 -21.78 -27.26 -4.01
N VAL A 60 -20.69 -26.95 -4.72
CA VAL A 60 -20.28 -25.58 -5.08
C VAL A 60 -21.22 -25.07 -6.19
N PRO A 61 -21.78 -23.85 -6.10
CA PRO A 61 -22.54 -23.26 -7.20
C PRO A 61 -21.67 -23.12 -8.45
N THR A 62 -22.18 -23.58 -9.59
CA THR A 62 -21.54 -23.39 -10.89
C THR A 62 -21.46 -21.90 -11.25
N PRO A 63 -20.31 -21.39 -11.74
CA PRO A 63 -20.21 -20.02 -12.20
C PRO A 63 -21.13 -19.76 -13.40
N PRO A 64 -21.60 -18.51 -13.61
CA PRO A 64 -22.45 -18.15 -14.73
C PRO A 64 -21.75 -18.40 -16.08
N PRO A 65 -22.51 -18.65 -17.16
CA PRO A 65 -21.93 -18.97 -18.47
C PRO A 65 -21.21 -17.74 -19.02
N GLY A 66 -19.89 -17.86 -19.22
CA GLY A 66 -19.04 -16.77 -19.73
C GLY A 66 -17.68 -16.65 -19.05
N TYR A 67 -17.48 -17.32 -17.91
CA TYR A 67 -16.18 -17.38 -17.25
C TYR A 67 -15.50 -18.72 -17.54
N ALA A 68 -14.39 -18.68 -18.29
CA ALA A 68 -13.58 -19.86 -18.56
C ALA A 68 -13.14 -20.51 -17.23
N ALA A 69 -13.37 -21.82 -17.12
CA ALA A 69 -12.90 -22.64 -16.01
C ALA A 69 -11.37 -22.72 -16.05
N GLY A 70 -10.68 -21.75 -15.43
CA GLY A 70 -9.23 -21.67 -15.52
C GLY A 70 -8.55 -20.49 -14.83
N SER A 71 -8.96 -20.11 -13.61
CA SER A 71 -8.12 -19.28 -12.72
C SER A 71 -8.57 -19.42 -11.27
N LEU A 72 -7.79 -20.17 -10.49
CA LEU A 72 -8.16 -20.82 -9.22
C LEU A 72 -7.89 -19.98 -7.95
N ASP A 73 -7.78 -18.64 -8.04
CA ASP A 73 -7.26 -17.83 -6.92
C ASP A 73 -8.16 -16.66 -6.45
N PHE A 74 -9.40 -16.58 -6.92
CA PHE A 74 -10.35 -15.61 -6.35
C PHE A 74 -10.83 -16.08 -4.97
N VAL A 75 -10.67 -15.23 -3.95
CA VAL A 75 -11.20 -15.46 -2.59
C VAL A 75 -12.60 -14.89 -2.40
N THR A 76 -13.14 -14.21 -3.42
CA THR A 76 -14.47 -13.61 -3.40
C THR A 76 -15.32 -14.15 -4.54
N CYS A 77 -16.63 -14.14 -4.34
CA CYS A 77 -17.62 -14.68 -5.28
C CYS A 77 -17.79 -13.86 -6.59
N GLY A 78 -17.19 -12.66 -6.65
CA GLY A 78 -17.40 -11.68 -7.70
C GLY A 78 -17.08 -10.25 -7.23
N LEU A 79 -17.31 -9.26 -8.10
CA LEU A 79 -16.94 -7.86 -7.85
C LEU A 79 -17.61 -7.26 -6.61
N THR A 80 -18.90 -7.53 -6.38
CA THR A 80 -19.61 -7.05 -5.19
C THR A 80 -19.01 -7.60 -3.89
N CYS A 81 -18.69 -8.90 -3.87
CA CYS A 81 -18.00 -9.53 -2.73
C CYS A 81 -16.61 -8.90 -2.51
N ASN A 82 -15.88 -8.57 -3.59
CA ASN A 82 -14.58 -7.91 -3.53
C ASN A 82 -14.67 -6.46 -3.01
N GLU A 83 -15.66 -5.69 -3.46
CA GLU A 83 -15.89 -4.33 -2.93
C GLU A 83 -16.18 -4.35 -1.44
N LYS A 84 -17.03 -5.30 -1.00
CA LYS A 84 -17.34 -5.48 0.42
C LYS A 84 -16.09 -5.82 1.22
N LEU A 85 -15.27 -6.76 0.74
CA LEU A 85 -13.99 -7.10 1.35
C LEU A 85 -13.05 -5.89 1.46
N CYS A 86 -13.01 -5.04 0.42
CA CYS A 86 -12.17 -3.84 0.42
C CYS A 86 -12.65 -2.76 1.40
N LYS A 87 -13.97 -2.60 1.57
CA LYS A 87 -14.58 -1.57 2.43
C LYS A 87 -14.66 -2.00 3.88
N ASP A 88 -15.17 -3.20 4.12
CA ASP A 88 -15.53 -3.69 5.45
C ASP A 88 -14.45 -4.62 6.02
N GLY A 89 -13.51 -5.07 5.19
CA GLY A 89 -12.58 -6.14 5.55
C GLY A 89 -13.26 -7.52 5.53
N PRO A 90 -12.55 -8.56 5.99
CA PRO A 90 -13.13 -9.90 6.10
C PRO A 90 -14.21 -9.94 7.19
N SER A 91 -15.29 -10.67 6.93
CA SER A 91 -16.37 -10.88 7.91
C SER A 91 -15.91 -11.68 9.14
N ASP A 92 -14.90 -12.53 8.97
CA ASP A 92 -14.31 -13.33 10.05
C ASP A 92 -12.84 -12.93 10.26
N THR A 93 -12.57 -12.24 11.37
CA THR A 93 -11.23 -11.75 11.74
C THR A 93 -10.32 -12.85 12.29
N THR A 94 -10.84 -14.06 12.55
CA THR A 94 -10.06 -15.22 12.99
C THR A 94 -9.38 -15.94 11.81
N MET A 95 -9.82 -15.64 10.58
CA MET A 95 -9.27 -16.22 9.35
C MET A 95 -8.02 -15.48 8.88
N CYS A 96 -7.16 -16.19 8.16
CA CYS A 96 -5.96 -15.65 7.54
C CYS A 96 -6.28 -14.41 6.69
N THR A 97 -5.55 -13.32 6.92
CA THR A 97 -5.78 -12.03 6.23
C THR A 97 -5.39 -12.02 4.76
N TYR A 98 -4.78 -13.10 4.25
CA TYR A 98 -4.36 -13.22 2.86
C TYR A 98 -5.24 -14.18 2.07
N CYS A 99 -5.42 -15.42 2.54
CA CYS A 99 -6.23 -16.39 1.80
C CYS A 99 -7.70 -16.44 2.22
N HIS A 100 -8.03 -16.00 3.44
CA HIS A 100 -9.36 -16.12 4.05
C HIS A 100 -9.99 -17.52 4.02
N ARG A 101 -9.19 -18.58 3.82
CA ARG A 101 -9.62 -19.98 3.70
C ARG A 101 -9.30 -20.83 4.93
N ARG A 102 -8.39 -20.37 5.78
CA ARG A 102 -7.89 -21.10 6.96
C ARG A 102 -7.74 -20.14 8.15
N PRO A 103 -7.94 -20.61 9.39
CA PRO A 103 -7.69 -19.83 10.59
C PRO A 103 -6.25 -19.32 10.65
N LYS A 104 -6.06 -18.17 11.32
CA LYS A 104 -4.74 -17.63 11.64
C LYS A 104 -3.98 -18.59 12.56
N VAL A 105 -2.66 -18.65 12.41
CA VAL A 105 -1.79 -19.24 13.45
C VAL A 105 -1.77 -18.30 14.65
N GLN A 106 -1.73 -18.83 15.87
CA GLN A 106 -1.70 -18.02 17.10
C GLN A 106 -0.59 -16.95 17.04
N GLY A 107 -0.97 -15.69 17.26
CA GLY A 107 -0.04 -14.55 17.23
C GLY A 107 0.43 -14.13 15.83
N LYS A 108 -0.17 -14.63 14.76
CA LYS A 108 0.13 -14.28 13.36
C LYS A 108 -1.14 -13.86 12.62
N ASP A 109 -0.98 -13.11 11.54
CA ASP A 109 -2.10 -12.75 10.66
C ASP A 109 -2.36 -13.76 9.53
N GLN A 110 -1.45 -14.73 9.36
CA GLN A 110 -1.52 -15.72 8.29
C GLN A 110 -1.63 -17.15 8.83
N CYS A 111 -2.20 -18.03 8.00
CA CYS A 111 -2.41 -19.45 8.32
C CYS A 111 -1.17 -20.34 8.10
N GLY A 112 -0.03 -19.76 7.73
CA GLY A 112 1.21 -20.48 7.47
C GLY A 112 2.20 -19.67 6.62
N GLN A 113 3.41 -20.19 6.46
CA GLN A 113 4.53 -19.48 5.84
C GLN A 113 4.23 -19.01 4.41
N THR A 114 3.61 -19.85 3.58
CA THR A 114 3.23 -19.48 2.20
C THR A 114 2.32 -18.26 2.15
N CYS A 115 1.32 -18.16 3.04
CA CYS A 115 0.45 -16.98 3.09
C CYS A 115 1.18 -15.77 3.67
N ALA A 116 2.08 -15.98 4.63
CA ALA A 116 2.92 -14.90 5.17
C ALA A 116 3.81 -14.31 4.07
N ASP A 117 4.44 -15.13 3.24
CA ASP A 117 5.30 -14.65 2.14
C ASP A 117 4.50 -13.94 1.05
N LYS A 118 3.34 -14.48 0.65
CA LYS A 118 2.46 -13.82 -0.31
C LYS A 118 1.88 -12.50 0.23
N ALA A 119 1.67 -12.39 1.54
CA ALA A 119 1.19 -11.16 2.16
C ALA A 119 2.20 -10.00 2.06
N LYS A 120 3.51 -10.28 1.96
CA LYS A 120 4.57 -9.26 1.87
C LYS A 120 4.46 -8.37 0.62
N ILE A 121 3.86 -8.90 -0.44
CA ILE A 121 3.65 -8.21 -1.72
C ILE A 121 2.18 -8.05 -2.05
N SER A 122 1.28 -8.17 -1.07
CA SER A 122 -0.16 -8.10 -1.31
C SER A 122 -0.65 -6.67 -1.57
N CYS A 123 -1.78 -6.54 -2.25
CA CYS A 123 -2.47 -5.27 -2.43
C CYS A 123 -2.80 -4.66 -1.07
N LEU A 124 -2.46 -3.38 -0.88
CA LEU A 124 -2.69 -2.69 0.40
C LEU A 124 -4.16 -2.56 0.78
N LEU A 125 -5.07 -2.57 -0.22
CA LEU A 125 -6.51 -2.50 0.02
C LEU A 125 -7.11 -3.88 0.29
N CYS A 126 -7.11 -4.77 -0.70
CA CYS A 126 -7.82 -6.04 -0.57
C CYS A 126 -7.03 -7.10 0.21
N LYS A 127 -5.68 -7.00 0.28
CA LYS A 127 -4.76 -7.92 0.98
C LYS A 127 -4.77 -9.39 0.51
N VAL A 128 -5.47 -9.70 -0.57
CA VAL A 128 -5.70 -11.09 -1.04
C VAL A 128 -5.07 -11.42 -2.39
N ARG A 129 -4.61 -10.39 -3.11
CA ARG A 129 -3.92 -10.51 -4.40
C ARG A 129 -2.58 -9.80 -4.32
N PRO A 130 -1.55 -10.22 -5.07
CA PRO A 130 -0.31 -9.47 -5.17
C PRO A 130 -0.58 -8.06 -5.72
N LYS A 131 0.24 -7.09 -5.31
CA LYS A 131 0.27 -5.75 -5.87
C LYS A 131 0.78 -5.82 -7.32
N ASN A 132 0.29 -4.94 -8.19
CA ASN A 132 0.72 -4.89 -9.58
C ASN A 132 2.06 -4.17 -9.67
N GLY A 133 3.17 -4.84 -9.96
CA GLY A 133 4.48 -4.18 -10.15
C GLY A 133 4.88 -3.24 -9.01
N SER A 134 5.19 -1.98 -9.33
CA SER A 134 5.50 -0.91 -8.38
C SER A 134 4.25 -0.37 -7.66
N TYR A 135 3.06 -0.55 -8.22
CA TYR A 135 1.81 -0.07 -7.64
C TYR A 135 1.51 -0.68 -6.26
N HIS A 136 0.72 0.04 -5.46
CA HIS A 136 0.26 -0.42 -4.14
C HIS A 136 -1.00 -1.29 -4.19
N PHE A 137 -1.68 -1.33 -5.34
CA PHE A 137 -2.93 -2.04 -5.55
C PHE A 137 -2.77 -3.16 -6.57
N CYS A 138 -3.62 -4.18 -6.49
CA CYS A 138 -3.59 -5.31 -7.42
C CYS A 138 -4.19 -4.97 -8.80
N GLY A 139 -4.92 -3.87 -8.94
CA GLY A 139 -5.54 -3.47 -10.20
C GLY A 139 -6.51 -2.30 -10.08
N LYS A 140 -7.09 -1.91 -11.22
CA LYS A 140 -7.98 -0.74 -11.38
C LYS A 140 -9.18 -0.76 -10.42
N THR A 141 -9.75 -1.94 -10.13
CA THR A 141 -10.86 -2.07 -9.16
C THR A 141 -10.47 -1.61 -7.76
N CYS A 142 -9.35 -2.10 -7.22
CA CYS A 142 -8.89 -1.71 -5.88
C CYS A 142 -8.45 -0.24 -5.86
N LYS A 143 -7.82 0.26 -6.93
CA LYS A 143 -7.53 1.70 -7.09
C LYS A 143 -8.82 2.51 -6.99
N GLY A 144 -9.82 2.18 -7.81
CA GLY A 144 -11.10 2.91 -7.88
C GLY A 144 -11.89 2.87 -6.57
N ILE A 145 -11.87 1.76 -5.82
CA ILE A 145 -12.49 1.71 -4.49
C ILE A 145 -11.73 2.60 -3.51
N ALA A 146 -10.40 2.56 -3.54
CA ALA A 146 -9.57 3.39 -2.66
C ALA A 146 -9.77 4.89 -2.93
N THR A 147 -9.77 5.32 -4.20
CA THR A 147 -9.95 6.72 -4.59
C THR A 147 -11.35 7.26 -4.29
N LYS A 148 -12.39 6.42 -4.40
CA LYS A 148 -13.76 6.78 -3.97
C LYS A 148 -13.92 6.94 -2.46
N SER A 149 -12.96 6.45 -1.67
CA SER A 149 -13.00 6.48 -0.21
C SER A 149 -12.07 7.55 0.38
N THR A 150 -11.68 8.53 -0.43
CA THR A 150 -10.66 9.53 -0.08
C THR A 150 -11.18 10.61 0.89
N PRO A 151 -10.31 11.15 1.78
CA PRO A 151 -8.95 10.68 2.06
C PRO A 151 -8.96 9.32 2.78
N LEU A 152 -8.35 8.30 2.18
CA LEU A 152 -8.29 6.96 2.74
C LEU A 152 -6.92 6.74 3.36
N ILE A 153 -6.89 6.29 4.60
CA ILE A 153 -5.67 6.05 5.37
C ILE A 153 -5.49 4.56 5.56
N LEU A 154 -4.60 3.97 4.77
CA LEU A 154 -4.35 2.53 4.77
C LEU A 154 -3.13 2.21 5.63
N GLU A 155 -3.33 1.46 6.71
CA GLU A 155 -2.22 0.91 7.50
C GLU A 155 -1.43 -0.11 6.65
N ILE A 156 -0.13 0.13 6.52
CA ILE A 156 0.79 -0.78 5.87
C ILE A 156 1.33 -1.74 6.94
N ALA A 157 1.02 -3.03 6.80
CA ALA A 157 1.46 -4.02 7.77
C ALA A 157 2.99 -4.16 7.80
N LYS A 158 3.55 -4.37 8.99
CA LYS A 158 4.98 -4.64 9.16
C LYS A 158 5.38 -5.91 8.39
N GLY A 159 6.49 -5.84 7.67
CA GLY A 159 6.96 -6.91 6.78
C GLY A 159 6.35 -6.89 5.38
N HIS A 160 5.49 -5.92 5.07
CA HIS A 160 5.10 -5.63 3.70
C HIS A 160 6.22 -4.85 2.98
N THR A 161 6.45 -5.11 1.70
CA THR A 161 7.51 -4.45 0.90
C THR A 161 7.41 -2.92 0.91
N SER A 162 6.20 -2.35 0.84
CA SER A 162 6.00 -0.91 1.00
C SER A 162 6.31 -0.38 2.41
N TYR A 163 6.13 -1.20 3.45
CA TYR A 163 6.56 -0.84 4.81
C TYR A 163 8.09 -0.79 4.85
N ASP A 164 8.75 -1.83 4.33
CA ASP A 164 10.21 -1.95 4.34
C ASP A 164 10.86 -0.80 3.56
N MET A 165 10.29 -0.41 2.42
CA MET A 165 10.76 0.74 1.64
C MET A 165 10.72 2.05 2.44
N VAL A 166 9.59 2.36 3.08
CA VAL A 166 9.45 3.60 3.87
C VAL A 166 10.31 3.54 5.13
N GLU A 167 10.37 2.39 5.81
CA GLU A 167 11.23 2.19 6.97
C GLU A 167 12.70 2.38 6.61
N ASN A 168 13.17 1.80 5.50
CA ASN A 168 14.55 1.96 5.05
C ASN A 168 14.87 3.41 4.69
N LYS A 169 13.99 4.11 3.98
CA LYS A 169 14.18 5.55 3.71
C LYS A 169 14.26 6.36 5.00
N PHE A 170 13.38 6.09 5.98
CA PHE A 170 13.39 6.76 7.28
C PHE A 170 14.72 6.53 8.03
N LYS A 171 15.19 5.28 8.08
CA LYS A 171 16.45 4.88 8.71
C LYS A 171 17.66 5.52 8.03
N SER A 172 17.74 5.43 6.70
CA SER A 172 18.83 6.02 5.91
C SER A 172 18.85 7.55 5.99
N GLY A 173 17.67 8.17 6.13
CA GLY A 173 17.51 9.60 6.35
C GLY A 173 17.83 10.05 7.78
N TRP A 174 18.01 9.14 8.74
CA TRP A 174 18.30 9.49 10.12
C TRP A 174 19.79 9.87 10.25
N LYS A 175 20.08 11.15 10.49
CA LYS A 175 21.47 11.68 10.49
C LYS A 175 21.94 12.07 11.89
N GLY A 176 23.23 11.97 12.17
CA GLY A 176 23.82 12.35 13.46
C GLY A 176 23.81 11.24 14.52
N SER A 177 24.03 11.59 15.79
CA SER A 177 24.29 10.63 16.89
C SER A 177 23.10 10.32 17.78
N SER A 178 21.93 10.91 17.55
CA SER A 178 20.74 10.63 18.36
C SER A 178 20.21 9.22 18.11
N THR A 179 19.71 8.56 19.14
CA THR A 179 19.07 7.24 19.03
C THR A 179 17.91 7.28 18.06
N GLN A 180 17.92 6.38 17.08
CA GLN A 180 16.84 6.25 16.11
C GLN A 180 15.57 5.70 16.79
N PRO A 181 14.40 6.32 16.58
CA PRO A 181 13.15 5.86 17.18
C PRO A 181 12.67 4.56 16.54
N THR A 182 11.84 3.83 17.29
CA THR A 182 11.09 2.69 16.75
C THR A 182 9.86 3.21 16.03
N ILE A 183 9.66 2.79 14.78
CA ILE A 183 8.46 3.11 14.02
C ILE A 183 7.28 2.35 14.62
N ALA A 184 6.26 3.09 15.06
CA ALA A 184 5.05 2.48 15.60
C ALA A 184 4.16 1.92 14.48
N LYS A 185 3.86 2.73 13.46
CA LYS A 185 3.01 2.38 12.31
C LYS A 185 3.38 3.21 11.08
N ILE A 186 3.08 2.69 9.89
CA ILE A 186 3.21 3.39 8.61
C ILE A 186 1.85 3.34 7.91
N PHE A 187 1.41 4.48 7.37
CA PHE A 187 0.15 4.59 6.65
C PHE A 187 0.40 5.14 5.24
N LYS A 188 -0.27 4.57 4.24
CA LYS A 188 -0.40 5.19 2.91
C LYS A 188 -1.66 6.05 2.92
N ILE A 189 -1.50 7.32 2.56
CA ILE A 189 -2.61 8.21 2.28
C ILE A 189 -3.00 8.02 0.82
N ILE A 190 -4.29 7.83 0.57
CA ILE A 190 -4.88 7.86 -0.76
C ILE A 190 -5.69 9.13 -0.85
N GLU A 191 -5.45 9.88 -1.92
CA GLU A 191 -6.09 11.15 -2.25
C GLU A 191 -6.92 10.98 -3.53
N SER A 192 -7.86 11.91 -3.75
CA SER A 192 -8.67 11.91 -4.98
C SER A 192 -7.90 12.58 -6.12
N GLU A 193 -8.27 12.25 -7.35
CA GLU A 193 -7.70 12.91 -8.55
C GLU A 193 -7.96 14.42 -8.51
N GLU A 194 -9.13 14.87 -8.01
CA GLU A 194 -9.43 16.28 -7.84
C GLU A 194 -8.51 16.96 -6.82
N PHE A 195 -8.13 16.25 -5.76
CA PHE A 195 -7.22 16.76 -4.73
C PHE A 195 -5.80 16.90 -5.27
N LEU A 196 -5.34 15.96 -6.11
CA LEU A 196 -3.99 15.95 -6.67
C LEU A 196 -3.85 16.77 -7.96
N LYS A 197 -4.95 17.09 -8.65
CA LYS A 197 -4.94 17.92 -9.88
C LYS A 197 -4.06 19.18 -9.84
N PRO A 198 -4.04 20.01 -8.77
CA PRO A 198 -3.14 21.17 -8.72
C PRO A 198 -1.66 20.76 -8.66
N TYR A 199 -1.35 19.67 -7.98
CA TYR A 199 -0.02 19.08 -7.91
C TYR A 199 0.43 18.60 -9.29
N ASP A 200 -0.38 17.83 -10.01
CA ASP A 200 0.00 17.29 -11.32
C ASP A 200 0.16 18.38 -12.37
N ALA A 201 -0.71 19.39 -12.34
CA ALA A 201 -0.59 20.56 -13.19
C ALA A 201 0.73 21.32 -12.92
N TYR A 202 1.12 21.45 -11.65
CA TYR A 202 2.38 22.07 -11.27
C TYR A 202 3.57 21.22 -11.75
N ARG A 203 3.56 19.93 -11.44
CA ARG A 203 4.58 18.95 -11.80
C ARG A 203 4.84 18.92 -13.31
N LYS A 204 3.78 18.81 -14.12
CA LYS A 204 3.86 18.84 -15.59
C LYS A 204 4.51 20.12 -16.11
N ARG A 205 4.26 21.25 -15.45
CA ARG A 205 4.83 22.55 -15.84
C ARG A 205 6.31 22.68 -15.48
N VAL A 206 6.73 22.19 -14.31
CA VAL A 206 8.09 22.41 -13.80
C VAL A 206 9.08 21.29 -14.13
N GLY A 207 8.57 20.14 -14.59
CA GLY A 207 9.38 18.96 -14.89
C GLY A 207 9.67 18.09 -13.66
N PRO A 208 10.46 17.01 -13.83
CA PRO A 208 10.63 15.92 -12.85
C PRO A 208 11.59 16.29 -11.70
N LYS A 209 11.38 17.44 -11.04
CA LYS A 209 12.19 17.91 -9.90
C LYS A 209 11.51 17.54 -8.58
N GLU A 210 11.27 16.25 -8.38
CA GLU A 210 10.54 15.71 -7.23
C GLU A 210 11.50 14.99 -6.28
N ASN A 211 11.26 15.11 -4.98
CA ASN A 211 12.05 14.43 -3.95
C ASN A 211 11.13 13.96 -2.82
N TYR A 212 11.44 12.79 -2.25
CA TYR A 212 10.85 12.36 -0.99
C TYR A 212 11.46 13.15 0.16
N LEU A 213 10.61 13.88 0.90
CA LEU A 213 11.03 14.73 2.02
C LEU A 213 10.15 14.47 3.24
N TYR A 214 10.70 14.75 4.42
CA TYR A 214 10.03 14.65 5.70
C TYR A 214 9.41 15.98 6.11
N HIS A 215 8.20 15.91 6.66
CA HIS A 215 7.53 17.02 7.31
C HIS A 215 7.05 16.58 8.69
N GLY A 216 7.68 17.10 9.75
CA GLY A 216 7.24 16.91 11.13
C GLY A 216 6.07 17.82 11.48
N THR A 217 4.99 17.26 12.04
CA THR A 217 3.82 18.06 12.45
C THR A 217 3.20 17.57 13.75
N LYS A 218 2.34 18.40 14.36
CA LYS A 218 1.65 18.07 15.61
C LYS A 218 0.43 17.20 15.35
N ARG A 219 0.25 16.19 16.19
CA ARG A 219 -0.97 15.37 16.28
C ARG A 219 -1.65 15.60 17.62
N GLN A 220 -2.92 15.99 17.61
CA GLN A 220 -3.71 16.23 18.82
C GLN A 220 -4.85 15.22 19.01
N CYS A 221 -4.99 14.26 18.09
CA CYS A 221 -6.05 13.25 18.11
C CYS A 221 -5.46 11.83 18.06
N GLN A 222 -6.32 10.82 18.08
CA GLN A 222 -5.93 9.41 18.05
C GLN A 222 -5.73 8.86 16.63
N LEU A 223 -5.50 9.74 15.65
CA LEU A 223 -5.24 9.34 14.26
C LEU A 223 -4.01 8.44 14.19
N GLY A 224 -4.19 7.26 13.60
CA GLY A 224 -3.18 6.21 13.51
C GLY A 224 -2.89 5.48 14.82
N VAL A 225 -3.67 5.72 15.88
CA VAL A 225 -3.60 4.95 17.15
C VAL A 225 -4.81 4.05 17.25
N SER A 226 -6.00 4.64 17.45
CA SER A 226 -7.27 3.92 17.58
C SER A 226 -8.24 4.20 16.43
N THR A 227 -7.95 5.16 15.56
CA THR A 227 -8.80 5.52 14.43
C THR A 227 -7.99 5.95 13.21
N THR A 228 -8.55 5.70 12.04
CA THR A 228 -8.12 6.26 10.74
C THR A 228 -9.01 7.42 10.29
N ASN A 229 -10.02 7.80 11.08
CA ASN A 229 -10.90 8.93 10.77
C ASN A 229 -10.24 10.26 11.17
N LEU A 230 -10.35 11.24 10.29
CA LEU A 230 -9.85 12.59 10.54
C LEU A 230 -10.76 13.33 11.53
N CYS A 231 -10.18 13.89 12.60
CA CYS A 231 -10.96 14.72 13.53
C CYS A 231 -11.32 16.08 12.92
N THR A 232 -12.29 16.79 13.48
CA THR A 232 -12.73 18.12 13.02
C THR A 232 -12.02 19.29 13.71
N SER A 233 -11.08 19.01 14.61
CA SER A 233 -10.39 20.06 15.37
C SER A 233 -9.53 20.96 14.46
N PRO A 234 -9.72 22.29 14.49
CA PRO A 234 -8.90 23.22 13.72
C PRO A 234 -7.45 23.27 14.22
N SER A 235 -7.18 22.84 15.45
CA SER A 235 -5.83 22.80 16.02
C SER A 235 -5.03 21.54 15.64
N CYS A 236 -5.68 20.53 15.05
CA CYS A 236 -5.03 19.28 14.68
C CYS A 236 -4.35 19.40 13.31
N ALA A 237 -3.09 19.83 13.30
CA ALA A 237 -2.32 20.11 12.09
C ALA A 237 -2.31 18.93 11.10
N ILE A 238 -2.03 17.70 11.54
CA ILE A 238 -2.05 16.52 10.67
C ILE A 238 -3.41 16.29 9.99
N CYS A 239 -4.52 16.42 10.73
CA CYS A 239 -5.85 16.22 10.14
C CYS A 239 -6.21 17.32 9.13
N ASN A 240 -5.77 18.55 9.36
CA ASN A 240 -6.01 19.64 8.41
C ASN A 240 -5.16 19.51 7.15
N ILE A 241 -3.88 19.11 7.28
CA ILE A 241 -3.01 18.79 6.13
C ILE A 241 -3.68 17.71 5.27
N LEU A 242 -4.17 16.63 5.88
CA LEU A 242 -4.82 15.52 5.15
C LEU A 242 -6.17 15.89 4.53
N LYS A 243 -6.83 16.97 4.96
CA LYS A 243 -8.10 17.44 4.38
C LYS A 243 -7.91 18.47 3.28
N THR A 244 -6.95 19.36 3.44
CA THR A 244 -6.85 20.58 2.63
C THR A 244 -5.49 20.79 1.99
N SER A 245 -4.61 19.78 2.07
CA SER A 245 -3.20 19.88 1.71
C SER A 245 -2.43 20.88 2.58
N PHE A 246 -1.16 21.09 2.22
CA PHE A 246 -0.30 22.09 2.84
C PHE A 246 -0.72 23.50 2.45
N LYS A 247 -0.76 24.40 3.43
CA LYS A 247 -1.18 25.78 3.25
C LYS A 247 -0.16 26.73 3.86
N VAL A 248 0.47 27.55 3.02
CA VAL A 248 1.50 28.52 3.47
C VAL A 248 0.91 29.59 4.39
N GLU A 249 -0.35 29.96 4.17
CA GLU A 249 -1.09 30.95 4.98
C GLU A 249 -1.20 30.59 6.46
N ILE A 250 -1.18 29.30 6.80
CA ILE A 250 -1.22 28.81 8.19
C ILE A 250 0.16 28.35 8.69
N ALA A 251 1.20 28.47 7.87
CA ALA A 251 2.56 28.13 8.25
C ALA A 251 3.15 29.20 9.17
N ASN A 252 4.11 28.81 10.02
CA ASN A 252 4.77 29.74 10.93
C ASN A 252 5.48 30.84 10.13
N PRO A 253 5.11 32.13 10.31
CA PRO A 253 5.71 33.23 9.53
C PRO A 253 7.15 33.56 9.96
N TRP A 254 7.62 33.04 11.11
CA TRP A 254 8.90 33.41 11.72
C TRP A 254 10.05 32.42 11.46
N GLY A 255 9.93 31.56 10.45
CA GLY A 255 11.00 30.63 10.10
C GLY A 255 12.24 31.35 9.55
N CYS A 256 13.43 30.74 9.72
CA CYS A 256 14.72 31.32 9.26
C CYS A 256 14.84 31.54 7.75
N PHE A 257 13.87 31.05 6.97
CA PHE A 257 13.83 31.14 5.50
C PHE A 257 12.53 31.79 5.01
N GLY A 258 11.86 32.55 5.88
CA GLY A 258 10.59 33.20 5.59
C GLY A 258 9.37 32.30 5.83
N GLN A 259 8.19 32.84 5.55
CA GLN A 259 6.93 32.12 5.70
C GLN A 259 6.84 31.02 4.63
N GLY A 260 6.78 29.75 5.07
CA GLY A 260 6.74 28.62 4.15
C GLY A 260 6.48 27.29 4.85
N ILE A 261 6.28 26.25 4.03
CA ILE A 261 6.18 24.87 4.50
C ILE A 261 7.58 24.29 4.52
N TYR A 262 8.03 23.89 5.70
CA TYR A 262 9.36 23.35 5.91
C TYR A 262 9.36 21.83 5.74
N THR A 263 10.35 21.36 5.00
CA THR A 263 10.60 19.93 4.76
C THR A 263 12.09 19.65 4.88
N SER A 264 12.47 18.41 5.17
CA SER A 264 13.87 18.00 5.27
C SER A 264 14.13 16.68 4.56
N SER A 265 15.34 16.49 4.03
CA SER A 265 15.84 15.17 3.62
C SER A 265 16.30 14.32 4.80
N ALA A 266 16.53 14.93 5.97
CA ALA A 266 16.87 14.24 7.19
C ALA A 266 15.59 13.95 8.01
N SER A 267 15.42 12.70 8.44
CA SER A 267 14.20 12.24 9.13
C SER A 267 14.14 12.64 10.61
N ASN A 268 15.21 13.24 11.14
CA ASN A 268 15.34 13.70 12.52
C ASN A 268 15.37 15.23 12.67
N LYS A 269 14.85 15.96 11.68
CA LYS A 269 14.68 17.41 11.70
C LYS A 269 13.23 17.78 11.97
#